data_AF-S4PUA4-F1
#
_entry.id   AF-S4PUA4-F1
#
_cell.length_a   1.000
_cell.length_b   1.000
_cell.length_c   1.000
_cell.angle_alpha   90.00
_cell.angle_beta   90.00
_cell.angle_gamma   90.00
#
_symmetry.space_group_name_H-M   'P 1'
#
loop_
_entity.id
_entity.type
_entity.pdbx_description
1 polymer ?
#
loop_
_entity_poly.entity_id
_entity_poly.type
_entity_poly.pdbx_seq_one_letter_code
_entity_poly.pdbx_strand_id
1 'polypeptide(L)'
;MLLCGLLMYAKLVSVPEDALQIFGVKRTPINMPPSQLRYLYYLSNIIRPEPILPHFRPVSLVSLTVQPVPLFTKARDGCRPFLEVFNEDRLISPPLRSYESMHLYNMA
;
A
#
# COMPACT_ATOMS: atom_id res chain seq x y z
N MET A 1 10.61 6.44 -6.03
CA MET A 1 10.11 7.09 -4.80
C MET A 1 11.10 8.12 -4.27
N LEU A 2 12.34 7.73 -3.93
CA LEU A 2 13.35 8.63 -3.36
C LEU A 2 13.58 9.93 -4.15
N LEU A 3 13.79 9.85 -5.48
CA LEU A 3 14.00 11.06 -6.29
C LEU A 3 12.78 11.99 -6.24
N CYS A 4 11.56 11.46 -6.38
CA CYS A 4 10.33 12.26 -6.29
C CYS A 4 10.21 12.92 -4.91
N GLY A 5 10.49 12.17 -3.84
CA GLY A 5 10.52 12.70 -2.48
C GLY A 5 11.56 13.81 -2.29
N LEU A 6 12.74 13.67 -2.90
CA LEU A 6 13.78 14.70 -2.88
C LEU A 6 13.33 15.98 -3.60
N LEU A 7 12.73 15.86 -4.79
CA LEU A 7 12.19 17.02 -5.53
C LEU A 7 11.13 17.76 -4.70
N MET A 8 10.27 17.01 -4.01
CA MET A 8 9.26 17.57 -3.13
C MET A 8 9.89 18.26 -1.91
N TYR A 9 10.81 17.59 -1.23
CA TYR A 9 11.52 18.14 -0.07
C TYR A 9 12.30 19.42 -0.42
N ALA A 10 12.91 19.46 -1.60
CA ALA A 10 13.59 20.64 -2.13
C ALA A 10 12.64 21.75 -2.61
N LYS A 11 11.31 21.58 -2.47
CA LYS A 11 10.26 22.50 -2.92
C LYS A 11 10.28 22.80 -4.41
N LEU A 12 10.82 21.89 -5.23
CA LEU A 12 10.80 22.01 -6.69
C LEU A 12 9.43 21.63 -7.27
N VAL A 13 8.68 20.79 -6.55
CA VAL A 13 7.31 20.37 -6.85
C VAL A 13 6.56 20.13 -5.53
N SER A 14 5.24 20.31 -5.53
CA SER A 14 4.40 20.11 -4.34
C SER A 14 3.47 18.90 -4.45
N VAL A 15 3.19 18.44 -5.68
CA VAL A 15 2.27 17.34 -5.98
C VAL A 15 3.07 16.07 -6.31
N PRO A 16 2.78 14.91 -5.69
CA PRO A 16 3.46 13.64 -5.99
C PRO A 16 3.44 13.27 -7.47
N GLU A 17 2.32 13.51 -8.16
CA GLU A 17 2.13 13.21 -9.58
C GLU A 17 3.06 14.04 -10.48
N ASP A 18 3.28 15.32 -10.16
CA ASP A 18 4.22 16.17 -10.90
C ASP A 18 5.66 15.66 -10.74
N ALA A 19 6.02 15.27 -9.51
CA ALA A 19 7.32 14.66 -9.21
C ALA A 19 7.52 13.35 -9.98
N LEU A 20 6.46 12.55 -10.12
CA LEU A 20 6.44 11.34 -10.93
C LEU A 20 6.61 11.66 -12.42
N GLN A 21 5.89 12.64 -12.96
CA GLN A 21 6.02 13.03 -14.37
C GLN A 21 7.44 13.49 -14.72
N ILE A 22 8.06 14.33 -13.87
CA ILE A 22 9.46 14.76 -14.05
C ILE A 22 10.41 13.55 -14.07
N PHE A 23 10.17 12.57 -13.20
CA PHE A 23 10.94 11.33 -13.18
C PHE A 23 10.74 10.52 -14.47
N GLY A 24 9.49 10.35 -14.89
CA GLY A 24 9.12 9.56 -16.07
C GLY A 24 9.71 10.11 -17.37
N VAL A 25 9.72 11.43 -17.55
CA VAL A 25 10.33 12.09 -18.70
C VAL A 25 11.85 11.87 -18.76
N LYS A 26 12.53 11.77 -17.61
CA LYS A 26 14.00 11.74 -17.53
C LYS A 26 14.62 10.35 -17.42
N ARG A 27 13.84 9.29 -17.15
CA ARG A 27 14.40 7.95 -16.84
C ARG A 27 13.70 6.82 -17.57
N THR A 28 12.46 6.51 -17.22
CA THR A 28 11.76 5.27 -17.63
C THR A 28 10.26 5.44 -17.33
N PRO A 29 9.34 4.77 -18.06
CA PRO A 29 7.92 4.75 -17.71
C PRO A 29 7.70 4.45 -16.23
N ILE A 30 6.82 5.23 -15.62
CA ILE A 30 6.56 5.21 -14.18
C ILE A 30 5.74 3.97 -13.86
N ASN A 31 6.36 2.99 -13.20
CA ASN A 31 5.64 1.86 -12.60
C ASN A 31 5.80 1.93 -11.07
N MET A 32 5.32 3.02 -10.46
CA MET A 32 5.37 3.18 -9.01
C MET A 32 4.20 2.42 -8.36
N PRO A 33 4.46 1.48 -7.42
CA PRO A 33 3.39 0.84 -6.67
C PRO A 33 2.53 1.86 -5.91
N PRO A 34 1.21 1.63 -5.77
CA PRO A 34 0.33 2.52 -5.02
C PRO A 34 0.79 2.78 -3.57
N SER A 35 1.44 1.79 -2.94
CA SER A 35 2.05 1.95 -1.62
C SER A 35 3.17 2.99 -1.60
N GLN A 36 4.04 3.00 -2.61
CA GLN A 36 5.12 4.00 -2.70
C GLN A 36 4.58 5.40 -2.99
N LEU A 37 3.54 5.53 -3.82
CA LEU A 37 2.88 6.80 -4.08
C LEU A 37 2.24 7.36 -2.79
N ARG A 38 1.60 6.50 -1.99
CA ARG A 38 1.06 6.89 -0.68
C ARG A 38 2.12 7.49 0.26
N TYR A 39 3.35 7.00 0.24
CA TYR A 39 4.44 7.57 1.04
C TYR A 39 4.84 8.98 0.59
N LEU A 40 4.70 9.32 -0.69
CA LEU A 40 4.90 10.69 -1.17
C LEU A 40 3.81 11.63 -0.63
N TYR A 41 2.57 11.16 -0.50
CA TYR A 41 1.51 11.91 0.17
C TYR A 41 1.74 12.06 1.69
N TYR A 42 2.32 11.06 2.34
CA TYR A 42 2.75 11.22 3.74
C TYR A 42 3.85 12.28 3.86
N LEU A 43 4.82 12.27 2.94
CA LEU A 43 5.85 13.29 2.89
C LEU A 43 5.26 14.69 2.63
N SER A 44 4.33 14.84 1.68
CA SER A 44 3.69 16.14 1.37
C SER A 44 3.00 16.74 2.58
N ASN A 45 2.37 15.91 3.40
CA ASN A 45 1.76 16.34 4.66
C ASN A 45 2.77 16.87 5.67
N ILE A 46 3.98 16.32 5.71
CA ILE A 46 5.03 16.71 6.66
C ILE A 46 5.79 17.97 6.20
N ILE A 47 6.05 18.11 4.90
CA ILE A 47 6.92 19.19 4.38
C ILE A 47 6.19 20.49 4.01
N ARG A 48 4.85 20.49 4.05
CA ARG A 48 4.03 21.67 3.74
C ARG A 48 4.20 22.78 4.81
N PRO A 49 3.87 24.05 4.51
CA PRO A 49 4.09 25.18 5.43
C PRO A 49 3.45 25.01 6.82
N GLU A 50 2.29 24.34 6.89
CA GLU A 50 1.63 23.96 8.15
C GLU A 50 1.62 22.42 8.28
N PRO A 51 2.67 21.80 8.84
CA PRO A 51 2.84 20.35 8.83
C PRO A 51 1.71 19.57 9.51
N ILE A 52 1.29 18.45 8.91
CA ILE A 52 0.50 17.42 9.60
C ILE A 52 1.47 16.35 10.08
N LEU A 53 1.63 16.25 11.39
CA LEU A 53 2.49 15.26 12.02
C LEU A 53 1.69 14.01 12.41
N PRO A 54 2.27 12.80 12.28
CA PRO A 54 1.63 11.58 12.72
C PRO A 54 1.51 11.56 14.25
N HIS A 55 0.44 10.94 14.75
CA HIS A 55 0.29 10.64 16.17
C HIS A 55 0.92 9.29 16.52
N PHE A 56 1.08 9.01 17.82
CA PHE A 56 1.64 7.75 18.33
C PHE A 56 0.61 6.79 18.95
N ARG A 57 -0.69 7.03 18.73
CA ARG A 57 -1.75 6.17 19.26
C ARG A 57 -1.72 4.79 18.57
N PRO A 58 -1.79 3.68 19.32
CA PRO A 58 -1.85 2.34 18.73
C PRO A 58 -3.16 2.14 17.96
N VAL A 59 -3.11 1.29 16.93
CA VAL A 59 -4.26 0.92 16.10
C VAL A 59 -4.45 -0.59 16.18
N SER A 60 -5.68 -1.02 16.47
CA SER A 60 -6.06 -2.44 16.47
C SER A 60 -6.79 -2.79 15.18
N LEU A 61 -6.26 -3.76 14.42
CA LEU A 61 -6.96 -4.32 13.27
C LEU A 61 -7.97 -5.38 13.76
N VAL A 62 -9.25 -5.00 13.78
CA VAL A 62 -10.33 -5.88 14.27
C VAL A 62 -10.81 -6.86 13.20
N SER A 63 -11.04 -6.37 11.99
CA SER A 63 -11.48 -7.18 10.86
C SER A 63 -11.07 -6.55 9.53
N LEU A 64 -11.02 -7.37 8.49
CA LEU A 64 -10.80 -6.95 7.11
C LEU A 64 -11.88 -7.59 6.24
N THR A 65 -12.52 -6.78 5.39
CA THR A 65 -13.56 -7.24 4.47
C THR A 65 -13.06 -7.07 3.04
N VAL A 66 -13.09 -8.14 2.26
CA VAL A 66 -12.77 -8.11 0.82
C VAL A 66 -14.05 -8.33 0.04
N GLN A 67 -14.40 -7.38 -0.83
CA GLN A 67 -15.55 -7.46 -1.72
C GLN A 67 -15.24 -6.83 -3.09
N PRO A 68 -15.73 -7.40 -4.21
CA PRO A 68 -16.39 -8.72 -4.31
C PRO A 68 -15.41 -9.87 -4.07
N VAL A 69 -15.92 -11.11 -3.97
CA VAL A 69 -15.07 -12.31 -3.83
C VAL A 69 -14.14 -12.43 -5.05
N PRO A 70 -12.80 -12.39 -4.87
CA PRO A 70 -11.88 -12.51 -5.99
C PRO A 70 -11.87 -13.94 -6.59
N LEU A 71 -11.64 -14.04 -7.91
CA LEU A 71 -11.76 -15.27 -8.71
C LEU A 71 -10.40 -15.91 -9.03
N PHE A 72 -9.75 -16.44 -8.00
CA PHE A 72 -8.40 -17.04 -8.08
C PHE A 72 -8.40 -18.57 -8.22
N THR A 73 -9.52 -19.26 -8.00
CA THR A 73 -9.64 -20.69 -8.31
C THR A 73 -9.41 -20.95 -9.80
N LYS A 74 -9.04 -22.19 -10.16
CA LYS A 74 -8.88 -22.60 -11.56
C LYS A 74 -10.17 -22.42 -12.37
N ALA A 75 -11.33 -22.65 -11.74
CA ALA A 75 -12.65 -22.47 -12.34
C ALA A 75 -13.11 -21.01 -12.39
N ARG A 76 -12.32 -20.05 -11.86
CA ARG A 76 -12.65 -18.62 -11.80
C ARG A 76 -13.98 -18.34 -11.09
N ASP A 77 -14.27 -19.11 -10.05
CA ASP A 77 -15.52 -19.06 -9.30
C ASP A 77 -15.35 -18.65 -7.83
N GLY A 78 -14.12 -18.42 -7.36
CA GLY A 78 -13.88 -18.06 -5.96
C GLY A 78 -12.42 -17.92 -5.56
N CYS A 79 -12.14 -17.90 -4.26
CA CYS A 79 -10.79 -17.95 -3.69
C CYS A 79 -10.74 -18.56 -2.29
N ARG A 80 -9.54 -19.03 -1.90
CA ARG A 80 -9.18 -19.36 -0.52
C ARG A 80 -8.17 -18.34 -0.03
N PRO A 81 -8.60 -17.20 0.52
CA PRO A 81 -7.68 -16.15 0.96
C PRO A 81 -7.04 -16.52 2.30
N PHE A 82 -5.76 -16.21 2.46
CA PHE A 82 -5.11 -16.03 3.75
C PHE A 82 -4.49 -14.63 3.78
N LEU A 83 -4.31 -14.06 4.98
CA LEU A 83 -3.70 -12.77 5.17
C LEU A 83 -2.59 -12.88 6.20
N GLU A 84 -1.46 -12.25 5.91
CA GLU A 84 -0.41 -11.99 6.88
C GLU A 84 -0.30 -10.49 7.14
N VAL A 85 -0.14 -10.13 8.41
CA VAL A 85 0.06 -8.75 8.84
C VAL A 85 1.48 -8.63 9.36
N PHE A 86 2.21 -7.70 8.76
CA PHE A 86 3.58 -7.36 9.14
C PHE A 86 3.60 -5.97 9.77
N ASN A 87 4.45 -5.81 10.78
CA ASN A 87 4.88 -4.51 11.28
C ASN A 87 6.38 -4.40 11.03
N GLU A 88 6.77 -3.44 10.17
CA GLU A 88 8.09 -3.44 9.52
C GLU A 88 8.35 -4.82 8.89
N ASP A 89 9.47 -5.48 9.25
CA ASP A 89 9.84 -6.80 8.75
C ASP A 89 9.39 -7.96 9.67
N ARG A 90 8.53 -7.70 10.66
CA ARG A 90 8.08 -8.70 11.64
C ARG A 90 6.63 -9.13 11.39
N LEU A 91 6.42 -10.42 11.20
CA LEU A 91 5.08 -11.03 11.18
C LEU A 91 4.41 -10.90 12.56
N ILE A 92 3.22 -10.31 12.61
CA ILE A 92 2.42 -10.14 13.84
C ILE A 92 1.11 -10.94 13.83
N SER A 93 0.62 -11.35 12.67
CA SER A 93 -0.52 -12.25 12.57
C SER A 93 -0.11 -13.72 12.80
N PRO A 94 -1.02 -14.60 13.22
CA PRO A 94 -0.75 -16.04 13.25
C PRO A 94 -0.35 -16.54 11.85
N PRO A 95 0.68 -17.41 11.74
CA PRO A 95 1.08 -17.98 10.45
C PRO A 95 0.02 -18.96 9.93
N LEU A 96 0.04 -19.21 8.63
CA LEU A 96 -0.82 -20.22 8.00
C LEU A 96 -0.49 -21.61 8.54
N ARG A 97 -1.50 -22.35 9.03
CA ARG A 97 -1.31 -23.71 9.58
C ARG A 97 -1.27 -24.77 8.49
N SER A 98 -2.34 -24.89 7.71
CA SER A 98 -2.39 -25.79 6.55
C SER A 98 -3.37 -25.26 5.50
N TYR A 99 -3.13 -25.61 4.24
CA TYR A 99 -4.02 -25.22 3.15
C TYR A 99 -5.43 -25.83 3.29
N GLU A 100 -5.56 -27.05 3.84
CA GLU A 100 -6.89 -27.68 4.00
C GLU A 100 -7.79 -26.93 4.99
N SER A 101 -7.20 -26.23 5.97
CA SER A 101 -7.93 -25.45 6.97
C SER A 101 -8.52 -24.14 6.44
N MET A 102 -8.15 -23.73 5.23
CA MET A 102 -8.58 -22.44 4.66
C MET A 102 -9.99 -22.53 4.08
N HIS A 103 -10.84 -21.56 4.42
CA HIS A 103 -12.19 -21.48 3.88
C HIS A 103 -12.18 -21.12 2.39
N LEU A 104 -13.03 -21.78 1.60
CA LEU A 104 -13.30 -21.44 0.20
C LEU A 104 -14.50 -20.52 0.11
N TYR A 105 -14.29 -19.32 -0.42
CA TYR A 105 -15.35 -18.39 -0.77
C TYR A 105 -15.63 -18.52 -2.26
N ASN A 106 -16.88 -18.75 -2.63
CA ASN A 106 -17.34 -18.74 -4.02
C ASN A 106 -18.12 -17.45 -4.30
N MET A 107 -18.34 -17.12 -5.58
CA MET A 107 -19.41 -16.17 -5.92
C MET A 107 -20.76 -16.76 -5.48
N ALA A 108 -21.54 -15.95 -4.77
CA ALA A 108 -22.94 -16.24 -4.48
C ALA A 108 -23.76 -16.22 -5.78
#